data_AF-A0A353EZM1-F1
#
_entry.id   AF-A0A353EZM1-F1
#
_cell.length_a   1.000
_cell.length_b   1.000
_cell.length_c   1.000
_cell.angle_alpha   90.00
_cell.angle_beta   90.00
_cell.angle_gamma   90.00
#
_symmetry.space_group_name_H-M   'P 1'
#
loop_
_entity.id
_entity.type
_entity.pdbx_description
1 polymer ?
#
loop_
_entity_poly.entity_id
_entity_poly.type
_entity_poly.pdbx_seq_one_letter_code
_entity_poly.pdbx_strand_id
1 'polypeptide(L)'
;MNGYEITPEYKSTAEKLLVALALIFAAGSFGASRVSGVPYPAIFQFAAVVFLAAAFVIANKSLLRSYTYTITEPDEAGRRDFLITEHYGKKHTAVCRVELSQVLAAETVPMREKARIREAERAANVIYRYLTPLFPSEVLLVTLQTGDAVTLLRLPAEKGLENALMTFRPQ
;
A
#
# COMPACT_ATOMS: atom_id res chain seq x y z
N MET A 1 12.68 -21.67 2.07
CA MET A 1 11.29 -21.46 2.57
C MET A 1 10.38 -21.75 1.40
N ASN A 2 9.62 -22.86 1.44
CA ASN A 2 8.74 -23.26 0.35
C ASN A 2 7.30 -22.78 0.63
N GLY A 3 7.16 -21.49 0.93
CA GLY A 3 5.86 -20.84 1.09
C GLY A 3 5.39 -20.24 -0.22
N TYR A 4 4.07 -20.01 -0.35
CA TYR A 4 3.55 -19.21 -1.46
C TYR A 4 3.89 -17.75 -1.18
N GLU A 5 4.88 -17.23 -1.90
CA GLU A 5 5.38 -15.86 -1.76
C GLU A 5 4.96 -15.04 -2.98
N ILE A 6 4.18 -13.99 -2.75
CA ILE A 6 3.85 -13.00 -3.77
C ILE A 6 4.65 -11.74 -3.46
N THR A 7 5.60 -11.43 -4.33
CA THR A 7 6.22 -10.11 -4.39
C THR A 7 5.49 -9.30 -5.47
N PRO A 8 4.73 -8.25 -5.10
CA PRO A 8 4.03 -7.40 -6.05
C PRO A 8 5.06 -6.67 -6.92
N GLU A 9 4.92 -6.79 -8.24
CA GLU A 9 5.82 -6.16 -9.22
C GLU A 9 5.55 -4.65 -9.40
N TYR A 10 4.62 -4.07 -8.65
CA TYR A 10 4.05 -2.77 -8.97
C TYR A 10 5.05 -1.62 -8.79
N LYS A 11 5.51 -1.07 -9.93
CA LYS A 11 6.20 0.23 -10.02
C LYS A 11 5.52 1.08 -11.08
N SER A 12 4.38 1.68 -10.74
CA SER A 12 3.59 2.51 -11.68
C SER A 12 4.43 3.58 -12.35
N THR A 13 4.41 3.58 -13.69
CA THR A 13 5.00 4.64 -14.51
C THR A 13 4.36 5.99 -14.20
N ALA A 14 3.06 6.01 -13.88
CA ALA A 14 2.34 7.24 -13.54
C ALA A 14 2.86 7.85 -12.23
N GLU A 15 3.18 7.04 -11.23
CA GLU A 15 3.70 7.54 -9.94
C GLU A 15 5.13 8.08 -10.08
N LYS A 16 5.98 7.41 -10.87
CA LYS A 16 7.30 7.93 -11.24
C LYS A 16 7.18 9.28 -11.97
N LEU A 17 6.22 9.38 -12.90
CA LEU A 17 5.96 10.61 -13.63
C LEU A 17 5.47 11.73 -12.69
N LEU A 18 4.58 11.43 -11.74
CA LEU A 18 4.10 12.41 -10.76
C LEU A 18 5.23 12.93 -9.86
N VAL A 19 6.14 12.06 -9.41
CA VAL A 19 7.35 12.49 -8.67
C VAL A 19 8.21 13.40 -9.54
N ALA A 20 8.48 13.01 -10.78
CA ALA A 20 9.30 13.80 -11.69
C ALA A 20 8.68 15.19 -11.97
N LEU A 21 7.37 15.24 -12.25
CA LEU A 21 6.65 16.50 -12.44
C LEU A 21 6.71 17.38 -11.20
N ALA A 22 6.48 16.82 -10.01
CA ALA A 22 6.57 17.58 -8.75
C ALA A 22 7.99 18.15 -8.56
N LEU A 23 9.04 17.39 -8.86
CA LEU A 23 10.43 17.89 -8.80
C LEU A 23 10.70 19.00 -9.82
N ILE A 24 10.18 18.87 -11.05
CA ILE A 24 10.30 19.92 -12.08
C ILE A 24 9.60 21.20 -11.64
N PHE A 25 8.37 21.11 -11.10
CA PHE A 25 7.65 22.27 -10.57
C PHE A 25 8.37 22.89 -9.35
N ALA A 26 8.97 22.07 -8.49
CA ALA A 26 9.77 22.57 -7.37
C ALA A 26 10.99 23.37 -7.86
N ALA A 27 11.76 22.79 -8.79
CA ALA A 27 12.93 23.43 -9.37
C ALA A 27 12.56 24.70 -10.15
N GLY A 28 11.49 24.65 -10.95
CA GLY A 28 10.99 25.79 -11.72
C GLY A 28 10.52 26.94 -10.83
N SER A 29 9.76 26.63 -9.76
CA SER A 29 9.29 27.64 -8.80
C SER A 29 10.47 28.26 -8.05
N PHE A 30 11.44 27.46 -7.62
CA PHE A 30 12.65 27.98 -7.00
C PHE A 30 13.45 28.86 -7.96
N GLY A 31 13.65 28.43 -9.20
CA GLY A 31 14.32 29.19 -10.24
C GLY A 31 13.64 30.54 -10.51
N ALA A 32 12.32 30.54 -10.67
CA ALA A 32 11.53 31.75 -10.86
C ALA A 32 11.68 32.73 -9.69
N SER A 33 11.75 32.24 -8.45
CA SER A 33 11.97 33.09 -7.27
C SER A 33 13.32 33.83 -7.26
N ARG A 34 14.28 33.40 -8.09
CA ARG A 34 15.62 34.00 -8.21
C ARG A 34 15.75 34.99 -9.37
N VAL A 35 14.74 35.10 -10.24
CA VAL A 35 14.76 36.03 -11.38
C VAL A 35 14.52 37.46 -10.89
N SER A 36 15.36 38.39 -11.35
CA SER A 36 15.21 39.81 -11.02
C SER A 36 13.89 40.36 -11.58
N GLY A 37 13.16 41.15 -10.78
CA GLY A 37 11.89 41.77 -11.17
C GLY A 37 10.63 40.94 -10.90
N VAL A 38 10.75 39.74 -10.31
CA VAL A 38 9.58 38.94 -9.93
C VAL A 38 8.91 39.49 -8.67
N PRO A 39 7.60 39.82 -8.71
CA PRO A 39 6.87 40.20 -7.52
C PRO A 39 6.64 38.99 -6.61
N TYR A 40 6.83 39.17 -5.31
CA TYR A 40 6.59 38.17 -4.26
C TYR A 40 7.37 36.84 -4.41
N PRO A 41 8.72 36.87 -4.44
CA PRO A 41 9.56 35.67 -4.58
C PRO A 41 9.31 34.61 -3.49
N ALA A 42 8.87 35.05 -2.30
CA ALA A 42 8.52 34.16 -1.19
C ALA A 42 7.38 33.17 -1.54
N ILE A 43 6.40 33.58 -2.36
CA ILE A 43 5.30 32.70 -2.80
C ILE A 43 5.85 31.55 -3.65
N PHE A 44 6.77 31.86 -4.55
CA PHE A 44 7.43 30.86 -5.39
C PHE A 44 8.34 29.92 -4.60
N GLN A 45 9.03 30.43 -3.57
CA GLN A 45 9.80 29.60 -2.64
C GLN A 45 8.90 28.66 -1.84
N PHE A 46 7.77 29.16 -1.34
CA PHE A 46 6.78 28.32 -0.65
C PHE A 46 6.23 27.23 -1.58
N ALA A 47 5.83 27.59 -2.80
CA ALA A 47 5.39 26.63 -3.81
C ALA A 47 6.45 25.55 -4.07
N ALA A 48 7.73 25.95 -4.18
CA ALA A 48 8.83 25.00 -4.35
C ALA A 48 8.92 23.98 -3.21
N VAL A 49 8.78 24.42 -1.96
CA VAL A 49 8.77 23.55 -0.78
C VAL A 49 7.58 22.59 -0.80
N VAL A 50 6.38 23.08 -1.15
CA VAL A 50 5.18 22.24 -1.26
C VAL A 50 5.37 21.13 -2.29
N PHE A 51 5.86 21.46 -3.48
CA PHE A 51 6.11 20.48 -4.53
C PHE A 51 7.22 19.49 -4.15
N LEU A 52 8.28 19.94 -3.48
CA LEU A 52 9.34 19.07 -2.99
C LEU A 52 8.81 18.09 -1.92
N ALA A 53 7.99 18.58 -0.99
CA ALA A 53 7.34 17.75 0.02
C ALA A 53 6.41 16.71 -0.62
N ALA A 54 5.63 17.10 -1.62
CA ALA A 54 4.78 16.18 -2.37
C ALA A 54 5.62 15.09 -3.07
N ALA A 55 6.69 15.46 -3.77
CA ALA A 55 7.61 14.52 -4.41
C ALA A 55 8.19 13.51 -3.40
N PHE A 56 8.63 14.00 -2.23
CA PHE A 56 9.17 13.17 -1.16
C PHE A 56 8.14 12.18 -0.60
N VAL A 57 6.91 12.64 -0.32
CA VAL A 57 5.84 11.78 0.20
C VAL A 57 5.48 10.69 -0.81
N ILE A 58 5.31 11.06 -2.09
CA ILE A 58 4.97 10.11 -3.15
C ILE A 58 6.10 9.09 -3.34
N ALA A 59 7.35 9.54 -3.44
CA ALA A 59 8.49 8.66 -3.62
C ALA A 59 8.65 7.67 -2.46
N ASN A 60 8.53 8.14 -1.21
CA ASN A 60 8.62 7.29 -0.04
C ASN A 60 7.51 6.23 0.02
N LYS A 61 6.28 6.63 -0.28
CA LYS A 61 5.13 5.74 -0.16
C LYS A 61 5.07 4.72 -1.32
N SER A 62 5.36 5.15 -2.53
CA SER A 62 5.01 4.40 -3.74
C SER A 62 6.22 3.88 -4.52
N LEU A 63 7.42 4.42 -4.33
CA LEU A 63 8.63 3.97 -5.04
C LEU A 63 9.59 3.20 -4.13
N LEU A 64 9.71 3.61 -2.86
CA LEU A 64 10.69 3.06 -1.92
C LEU A 64 10.14 1.96 -1.01
N ARG A 65 8.81 1.86 -0.90
CA ARG A 65 8.13 0.79 -0.15
C ARG A 65 7.61 -0.26 -1.11
N SER A 66 7.81 -1.51 -0.76
CA SER A 66 7.10 -2.66 -1.33
C SER A 66 6.70 -3.60 -0.19
N TYR A 67 5.68 -4.41 -0.41
CA TYR A 67 5.26 -5.42 0.57
C TYR A 67 5.36 -6.78 -0.06
N THR A 68 5.86 -7.78 0.65
CA THR A 68 5.76 -9.17 0.23
C THR A 68 4.70 -9.87 1.07
N TYR A 69 3.90 -10.70 0.41
CA TYR A 69 2.84 -11.50 1.02
C TYR A 69 3.28 -12.95 1.03
N THR A 70 3.36 -13.56 2.21
CA THR A 70 3.82 -14.93 2.35
C THR A 70 2.76 -15.74 3.10
N ILE A 71 2.35 -16.85 2.50
CA ILE A 71 1.61 -17.90 3.22
C ILE A 71 2.62 -18.98 3.60
N THR A 72 2.77 -19.23 4.90
CA THR A 72 3.73 -20.23 5.38
C THR A 72 3.24 -21.65 5.08
N GLU A 73 4.19 -22.57 5.02
CA GLU A 73 3.87 -23.99 5.09
C GLU A 73 3.15 -24.32 6.40
N PRO A 74 2.36 -25.40 6.44
CA PRO A 74 1.75 -25.87 7.68
C PRO A 74 2.84 -26.18 8.71
N ASP A 75 2.66 -25.69 9.94
CA ASP A 75 3.47 -26.09 11.09
C ASP A 75 3.24 -27.55 11.47
N GLU A 76 3.92 -28.06 12.49
CA GLU A 76 3.73 -29.44 13.00
C GLU A 76 2.28 -29.71 13.47
N ALA A 77 1.50 -28.65 13.75
CA ALA A 77 0.09 -28.71 14.09
C ALA A 77 -0.84 -28.47 12.87
N GLY A 78 -0.28 -28.37 11.65
CA GLY A 78 -1.02 -28.13 10.42
C GLY A 78 -1.44 -26.67 10.17
N ARG A 79 -1.10 -25.74 11.07
CA ARG A 79 -1.50 -24.32 11.01
C ARG A 79 -0.62 -23.55 10.05
N ARG A 80 -1.23 -22.59 9.36
CA ARG A 80 -0.56 -21.74 8.38
C ARG A 80 -0.76 -20.29 8.74
N ASP A 81 0.28 -19.50 8.58
CA ASP A 81 0.23 -18.07 8.82
C ASP A 81 0.25 -17.30 7.50
N PHE A 82 -0.48 -16.19 7.49
CA PHE A 82 -0.36 -15.15 6.51
C PHE A 82 0.53 -14.02 7.07
N LEU A 83 1.64 -13.77 6.40
CA LEU A 83 2.65 -12.79 6.77
C LEU A 83 2.73 -11.68 5.72
N ILE A 84 2.76 -10.44 6.17
CA ILE A 84 3.03 -9.26 5.35
C ILE A 84 4.37 -8.67 5.81
N THR A 85 5.31 -8.58 4.88
CA THR A 85 6.64 -8.01 5.12
C THR A 85 6.77 -6.70 4.36
N GLU A 86 7.07 -5.59 5.05
CA GLU A 86 7.42 -4.31 4.41
C GLU A 86 8.91 -4.31 4.08
N HIS A 87 9.21 -3.95 2.84
CA HIS A 87 10.55 -3.71 2.32
C HIS A 87 10.71 -2.21 2.10
N TYR A 88 11.61 -1.58 2.86
CA TYR A 88 11.98 -0.18 2.70
C TYR A 88 13.49 -0.07 2.52
N GLY A 89 13.92 0.10 1.27
CA GLY A 89 15.34 0.01 0.91
C GLY A 89 15.93 -1.35 1.27
N LYS A 90 16.95 -1.38 2.14
CA LYS A 90 17.59 -2.62 2.63
C LYS A 90 16.94 -3.20 3.91
N LYS A 91 15.95 -2.51 4.48
CA LYS A 91 15.29 -2.95 5.71
C LYS A 91 14.06 -3.78 5.35
N HIS A 92 13.95 -4.94 5.98
CA HIS A 92 12.82 -5.86 5.85
C HIS A 92 12.18 -6.03 7.23
N THR A 93 10.89 -5.70 7.34
CA THR A 93 10.17 -5.74 8.63
C THR A 93 8.86 -6.48 8.45
N ALA A 94 8.62 -7.52 9.24
CA ALA A 94 7.29 -8.14 9.34
C ALA A 94 6.33 -7.14 9.99
N VAL A 95 5.33 -6.68 9.24
CA VAL A 95 4.36 -5.66 9.70
C VAL A 95 3.02 -6.26 10.11
N CYS A 96 2.70 -7.45 9.62
CA CYS A 96 1.49 -8.18 9.99
C CYS A 96 1.76 -9.69 9.92
N ARG A 97 1.35 -10.43 10.94
CA ARG A 97 1.34 -11.89 10.96
C ARG A 97 0.03 -12.33 11.59
N VAL A 98 -0.77 -13.08 10.85
CA VAL A 98 -2.08 -13.58 11.29
C VAL A 98 -2.23 -15.03 10.88
N GLU A 99 -2.93 -15.82 11.67
CA GLU A 99 -3.20 -17.22 11.33
C GLU A 99 -4.26 -17.26 10.21
N LEU A 100 -4.12 -18.16 9.23
CA LEU A 100 -5.08 -18.26 8.13
C LEU A 100 -6.49 -18.64 8.60
N SER A 101 -6.62 -19.31 9.75
CA SER A 101 -7.91 -19.61 10.39
C SER A 101 -8.66 -18.34 10.82
N GLN A 102 -7.95 -17.22 11.04
CA GLN A 102 -8.53 -15.93 11.39
C GLN A 102 -9.11 -15.19 10.17
N VAL A 103 -8.81 -15.64 8.94
CA VAL A 103 -9.33 -15.02 7.72
C VAL A 103 -10.80 -15.42 7.52
N LEU A 104 -11.70 -14.45 7.66
CA LEU A 104 -13.13 -14.64 7.46
C LEU A 104 -13.54 -14.53 6.00
N ALA A 105 -12.95 -13.57 5.29
CA ALA A 105 -13.23 -13.31 3.88
C ALA A 105 -12.03 -12.60 3.23
N ALA A 106 -11.82 -12.87 1.95
CA ALA A 106 -10.92 -12.11 1.10
C ALA A 106 -11.67 -11.82 -0.21
N GLU A 107 -11.73 -10.56 -0.61
CA GLU A 107 -12.40 -10.14 -1.84
C GLU A 107 -11.63 -9.04 -2.57
N THR A 108 -11.42 -9.22 -3.87
CA THR A 108 -10.91 -8.15 -4.75
C THR A 108 -12.05 -7.24 -5.19
N VAL A 109 -11.93 -5.94 -4.85
CA VAL A 109 -12.94 -4.93 -5.17
C VAL A 109 -12.33 -3.84 -6.06
N PRO A 110 -12.96 -3.53 -7.21
CA PRO A 110 -12.56 -2.39 -8.04
C PRO A 110 -12.69 -1.06 -7.29
N MET A 111 -11.70 -0.17 -7.44
CA MET A 111 -11.69 1.13 -6.75
C MET A 111 -12.81 2.08 -7.19
N ARG A 112 -13.47 1.79 -8.32
CA ARG A 112 -14.70 2.47 -8.76
C ARG A 112 -15.90 2.14 -7.85
N GLU A 113 -15.90 0.99 -7.18
CA GLU A 113 -16.99 0.53 -6.30
C GLU A 113 -16.82 1.05 -4.86
N LYS A 114 -16.74 2.38 -4.73
CA LYS A 114 -16.47 3.05 -3.43
C LYS A 114 -17.49 2.70 -2.34
N ALA A 115 -18.73 2.38 -2.71
CA ALA A 115 -19.77 2.01 -1.76
C ALA A 115 -19.40 0.72 -1.00
N ARG A 116 -18.95 -0.32 -1.73
CA ARG A 116 -18.57 -1.62 -1.16
C ARG A 116 -17.36 -1.52 -0.24
N ILE A 117 -16.35 -0.75 -0.66
CA ILE A 117 -15.15 -0.49 0.17
C ILE A 117 -15.55 0.20 1.47
N ARG A 118 -16.43 1.22 1.41
CA ARG A 118 -16.89 1.94 2.60
C ARG A 118 -17.74 1.08 3.53
N GLU A 119 -18.55 0.19 2.97
CA GLU A 119 -19.34 -0.76 3.75
C GLU A 119 -18.43 -1.70 4.55
N ALA A 120 -17.43 -2.29 3.89
CA ALA A 120 -16.41 -3.10 4.55
C ALA A 120 -15.64 -2.32 5.63
N GLU A 121 -15.23 -1.08 5.32
CA GLU A 121 -14.55 -0.20 6.30
C GLU A 121 -15.45 0.15 7.50
N ARG A 122 -16.78 0.25 7.32
CA ARG A 122 -17.73 0.51 8.43
C ARG A 122 -18.01 -0.73 9.27
N ALA A 123 -17.95 -1.92 8.68
CA ALA A 123 -18.15 -3.18 9.38
C ALA A 123 -16.93 -3.59 10.23
N ALA A 124 -15.76 -3.01 9.97
CA ALA A 124 -14.53 -3.31 10.68
C ALA A 124 -14.34 -2.43 11.93
N ASN A 125 -13.85 -3.03 13.01
CA ASN A 125 -13.43 -2.31 14.20
C ASN A 125 -12.06 -1.64 14.00
N VAL A 126 -11.16 -2.30 13.27
CA VAL A 126 -9.79 -1.85 13.02
C VAL A 126 -9.46 -1.98 11.54
N ILE A 127 -8.79 -0.98 10.97
CA ILE A 127 -8.43 -0.97 9.55
C ILE A 127 -6.92 -0.76 9.40
N TYR A 128 -6.23 -1.72 8.80
CA TYR A 128 -4.84 -1.59 8.40
C TYR A 128 -4.72 -1.45 6.88
N ARG A 129 -3.93 -0.49 6.42
CA ARG A 129 -3.77 -0.17 5.00
C ARG A 129 -2.33 -0.40 4.57
N TYR A 130 -2.09 -1.50 3.86
CA TYR A 130 -0.78 -1.85 3.30
C TYR A 130 -0.78 -1.60 1.79
N LEU A 131 -1.07 -0.36 1.39
CA LEU A 131 -1.11 0.06 -0.02
C LEU A 131 0.11 0.92 -0.34
N THR A 132 0.92 0.46 -1.29
CA THR A 132 1.97 1.28 -1.93
C THR A 132 1.45 2.12 -3.09
N PRO A 133 0.50 1.65 -3.94
CA PRO A 133 0.01 2.48 -5.03
C PRO A 133 -0.83 3.65 -4.51
N LEU A 134 -0.66 4.82 -5.11
CA LEU A 134 -1.51 6.00 -4.90
C LEU A 134 -2.90 5.81 -5.51
N PHE A 135 -2.94 5.21 -6.70
CA PHE A 135 -4.16 5.02 -7.47
C PHE A 135 -4.29 3.55 -7.91
N PRO A 136 -4.50 2.62 -6.97
CA PRO A 136 -4.78 1.24 -7.34
C PRO A 136 -6.05 1.18 -8.18
N SER A 137 -6.10 0.30 -9.18
CA SER A 137 -7.34 0.01 -9.94
C SER A 137 -8.30 -0.85 -9.13
N GLU A 138 -7.74 -1.76 -8.34
CA GLU A 138 -8.44 -2.75 -7.53
C GLU A 138 -7.71 -2.88 -6.19
N VAL A 139 -8.45 -3.24 -5.15
CA VAL A 139 -7.91 -3.49 -3.81
C VAL A 139 -8.43 -4.82 -3.29
N LEU A 140 -7.57 -5.57 -2.64
CA LEU A 140 -7.95 -6.77 -1.91
C LEU A 140 -8.34 -6.36 -0.49
N LEU A 141 -9.58 -6.68 -0.12
CA LEU A 141 -10.13 -6.50 1.21
C LEU A 141 -10.07 -7.85 1.93
N VAL A 142 -9.26 -7.94 2.98
CA VAL A 142 -9.15 -9.16 3.80
C VAL A 142 -9.75 -8.88 5.17
N THR A 143 -10.85 -9.54 5.47
CA THR A 143 -11.54 -9.43 6.75
C THR A 143 -11.05 -10.54 7.67
N LEU A 144 -10.59 -10.16 8.86
CA LEU A 144 -10.04 -11.03 9.87
C LEU A 144 -10.87 -10.98 11.16
N GLN A 145 -10.94 -12.10 11.87
CA GLN A 145 -11.40 -12.15 13.26
C GLN A 145 -10.20 -12.25 14.19
N THR A 146 -9.90 -11.17 14.91
CA THR A 146 -8.80 -11.12 15.89
C THR A 146 -9.39 -10.97 17.29
N GLY A 147 -9.61 -12.09 17.98
CA GLY A 147 -10.36 -12.09 19.24
C GLY A 147 -11.81 -11.68 18.98
N ASP A 148 -12.29 -10.66 19.68
CA ASP A 148 -13.66 -10.12 19.52
C ASP A 148 -13.77 -9.05 18.43
N ALA A 149 -12.64 -8.60 17.87
CA ALA A 149 -12.61 -7.51 16.89
C ALA A 149 -12.54 -8.02 15.44
N VAL A 150 -13.31 -7.39 14.56
CA VAL A 150 -13.20 -7.54 13.11
C VAL A 150 -12.14 -6.57 12.60
N THR A 151 -11.06 -7.12 12.04
CA THR A 151 -9.97 -6.34 11.48
C THR A 151 -9.99 -6.42 9.96
N LEU A 152 -9.94 -5.28 9.29
CA LEU A 152 -9.86 -5.19 7.83
C LEU A 152 -8.43 -4.86 7.40
N LEU A 153 -7.82 -5.74 6.62
CA LEU A 153 -6.59 -5.45 5.89
C LEU A 153 -6.93 -5.00 4.48
N ARG A 154 -6.39 -3.85 4.08
CA ARG A 154 -6.49 -3.34 2.72
C ARG A 154 -5.15 -3.49 2.01
N LEU A 155 -5.11 -4.38 1.05
CA LEU A 155 -3.92 -4.77 0.30
C LEU A 155 -4.10 -4.40 -1.19
N PRO A 156 -3.01 -4.24 -1.97
CA PRO A 156 -3.11 -4.24 -3.42
C PRO A 156 -3.72 -5.55 -3.90
N ALA A 157 -4.55 -5.47 -4.94
CA ALA A 157 -5.10 -6.65 -5.59
C ALA A 157 -4.00 -7.32 -6.41
N GLU A 158 -3.35 -8.31 -5.83
CA GLU A 158 -2.31 -9.10 -6.50
C GLU A 158 -2.89 -10.39 -7.07
N LYS A 159 -2.49 -10.73 -8.29
CA LYS A 159 -3.00 -11.89 -9.00
C LYS A 159 -2.72 -13.17 -8.19
N GLY A 160 -3.79 -13.88 -7.82
CA GLY A 160 -3.72 -15.14 -7.08
C GLY A 160 -3.65 -15.02 -5.56
N LEU A 161 -3.49 -13.81 -4.99
CA LEU A 161 -3.45 -13.62 -3.53
C LEU A 161 -4.80 -13.94 -2.87
N GLU A 162 -5.90 -13.47 -3.46
CA GLU A 162 -7.27 -13.79 -3.01
C GLU A 162 -7.51 -15.30 -3.00
N ASN A 163 -7.22 -15.97 -4.12
CA ASN A 163 -7.36 -17.42 -4.22
C ASN A 163 -6.50 -18.15 -3.21
N ALA A 164 -5.26 -17.71 -2.97
CA ALA A 164 -4.37 -18.35 -2.01
C ALA A 164 -4.88 -18.21 -0.57
N LEU A 165 -5.40 -17.04 -0.19
CA LEU A 165 -6.01 -16.81 1.12
C LEU A 165 -7.25 -17.69 1.33
N MET A 166 -8.06 -17.88 0.30
CA MET A 166 -9.30 -18.67 0.39
C MET A 166 -9.08 -20.19 0.25
N THR A 167 -8.11 -20.62 -0.56
CA THR A 167 -7.81 -22.04 -0.84
C THR A 167 -7.21 -22.76 0.37
N PHE A 168 -6.45 -22.03 1.18
CA PHE A 168 -5.76 -22.59 2.35
C PHE A 168 -6.49 -22.34 3.67
N ARG A 169 -7.74 -21.90 3.60
CA ARG A 169 -8.62 -21.82 4.77
C ARG A 169 -8.95 -23.25 5.24
N PRO A 170 -8.77 -23.59 6.53
CA PRO A 170 -9.28 -24.84 7.05
C PRO A 170 -10.82 -24.86 6.90
N GLN A 171 -11.36 -25.95 6.35
CA GLN A 171 -12.80 -26.23 6.29
C GLN A 171 -13.36 -26.49 7.69
#